data_AF-A0A4R0YSX1-F1
#
_entry.id   AF-A0A4R0YSX1-F1
#
_cell.length_a   1.000
_cell.length_b   1.000
_cell.length_c   1.000
_cell.angle_alpha   90.00
_cell.angle_beta   90.00
_cell.angle_gamma   90.00
#
_symmetry.space_group_name_H-M   'P 1'
#
loop_
_entity.id
_entity.type
_entity.pdbx_description
1 polymer ?
#
loop_
_entity_poly.entity_id
_entity_poly.type
_entity_poly.pdbx_seq_one_letter_code
_entity_poly.pdbx_strand_id
1 'polypeptide(L)'
;MTQEAHGIARDRHAPSDGPSLLRRAWRAAGIWVMLATGCASAPPTPDPYRLEPPPETFSAPLPFGAHNFWGYCFSVTDCHIEYDKFDFGAFKSDNDPEFVFPAPRTDKHYRRFLSFRQTGIPNFPEPARLSWKSLDGVRHEVEIDLAEIFNDQLIWHRVPPDNMKRFYSGPSAPPPDIFIEVNDRTVNVLMAMFIPTLRARQDNDRSFHRRDFVLAWTKRF
;
A
#
# COMPACT_ATOMS: atom_id res chain seq x y z
N MET A 1 54.74 -44.88 39.34
CA MET A 1 55.64 -44.01 40.14
C MET A 1 54.85 -42.76 40.50
N THR A 2 54.47 -42.45 41.72
CA THR A 2 54.33 -43.19 42.98
C THR A 2 53.52 -42.26 43.88
N GLN A 3 52.77 -42.88 44.78
CA GLN A 3 51.86 -42.33 45.76
C GLN A 3 52.60 -41.60 46.90
N GLU A 4 51.81 -41.01 47.80
CA GLU A 4 52.11 -40.62 49.20
C GLU A 4 52.44 -39.12 49.40
N ALA A 5 51.96 -38.42 50.44
CA ALA A 5 51.38 -38.87 51.70
C ALA A 5 50.82 -37.70 52.55
N HIS A 6 49.87 -38.05 53.46
CA HIS A 6 49.68 -37.57 54.85
C HIS A 6 49.40 -36.07 55.14
N GLY A 7 48.58 -35.65 56.11
CA GLY A 7 47.89 -36.32 57.23
C GLY A 7 46.82 -35.36 57.83
N ILE A 8 45.69 -35.88 58.34
CA ILE A 8 45.34 -36.15 59.76
C ILE A 8 45.02 -34.90 60.63
N ALA A 9 43.71 -34.71 60.82
CA ALA A 9 42.93 -34.58 62.07
C ALA A 9 43.15 -33.47 63.13
N ARG A 10 42.00 -32.83 63.42
CA ARG A 10 41.30 -32.60 64.71
C ARG A 10 41.89 -31.69 65.82
N ASP A 11 40.98 -30.80 66.23
CA ASP A 11 40.59 -30.37 67.59
C ASP A 11 41.65 -29.77 68.53
N ARG A 12 41.38 -28.60 69.12
CA ARG A 12 40.56 -28.39 70.36
C ARG A 12 40.97 -27.10 71.13
N HIS A 13 39.99 -26.44 71.78
CA HIS A 13 40.02 -25.36 72.83
C HIS A 13 40.20 -23.90 72.36
N ALA A 14 39.23 -22.95 72.46
CA ALA A 14 38.45 -22.34 73.58
C ALA A 14 39.22 -21.23 74.35
N PRO A 15 38.59 -20.26 75.07
CA PRO A 15 37.36 -19.45 74.89
C PRO A 15 37.65 -17.92 75.13
N SER A 16 36.65 -17.13 75.55
CA SER A 16 36.67 -15.69 75.99
C SER A 16 36.47 -14.66 74.85
N ASP A 17 35.78 -13.53 74.95
CA ASP A 17 34.98 -12.88 75.99
C ASP A 17 34.15 -11.78 75.29
N GLY A 18 32.92 -11.56 75.77
CA GLY A 18 32.34 -10.23 76.02
C GLY A 18 32.13 -9.18 74.90
N PRO A 19 31.17 -8.25 75.08
CA PRO A 19 30.41 -7.67 73.99
C PRO A 19 30.85 -6.26 73.60
N SER A 20 30.64 -5.86 72.34
CA SER A 20 30.48 -4.44 72.02
C SER A 20 29.45 -4.21 70.92
N LEU A 21 28.50 -3.35 71.25
CA LEU A 21 27.37 -2.90 70.47
C LEU A 21 27.85 -2.09 69.26
N LEU A 22 27.58 -2.58 68.04
CA LEU A 22 27.61 -1.74 66.85
C LEU A 22 26.30 -1.89 66.08
N ARG A 23 25.49 -0.85 66.24
CA ARG A 23 24.30 -0.52 65.48
C ARG A 23 24.57 -0.68 63.98
N ARG A 24 23.78 -1.51 63.30
CA ARG A 24 23.64 -1.45 61.85
C ARG A 24 22.16 -1.26 61.50
N ALA A 25 21.87 -0.05 61.04
CA ALA A 25 20.60 0.34 60.48
C ALA A 25 20.29 -0.53 59.25
N TRP A 26 19.12 -1.17 59.25
CA TRP A 26 18.59 -1.85 58.09
C TRP A 26 18.10 -0.79 57.10
N ARG A 27 18.77 -0.66 55.95
CA ARG A 27 18.21 0.05 54.80
C ARG A 27 17.27 -0.92 54.08
N ALA A 28 15.96 -0.70 54.22
CA ALA A 28 14.97 -1.36 53.38
C ALA A 28 15.16 -0.88 51.93
N ALA A 29 15.56 -1.79 51.04
CA ALA A 29 15.52 -1.56 49.60
C ALA A 29 14.11 -1.88 49.10
N GLY A 30 13.29 -0.85 48.93
CA GLY A 30 12.00 -0.97 48.24
C GLY A 30 12.23 -1.19 46.75
N ILE A 31 11.77 -2.34 46.23
CA ILE A 31 11.75 -2.62 44.80
C ILE A 31 10.57 -1.84 44.21
N TRP A 32 10.87 -0.75 43.49
CA TRP A 32 9.89 -0.05 42.66
C TRP A 32 9.65 -0.85 41.38
N VAL A 33 8.54 -1.59 41.32
CA VAL A 33 8.03 -2.14 40.07
C VAL A 33 7.32 -1.00 39.34
N MET A 34 8.03 -0.36 38.42
CA MET A 34 7.43 0.56 37.46
C MET A 34 6.67 -0.28 36.41
N LEU A 35 5.35 -0.36 36.54
CA LEU A 35 4.49 -0.84 35.46
C LEU A 35 4.51 0.21 34.36
N ALA A 36 5.38 0.02 33.35
CA ALA A 36 5.31 0.78 32.12
C ALA A 36 4.04 0.36 31.38
N THR A 37 2.95 1.10 31.57
CA THR A 37 1.81 1.09 30.65
C THR A 37 2.27 1.73 29.36
N GLY A 38 2.87 0.93 28.48
CA GLY A 38 3.06 1.33 27.09
C GLY A 38 1.70 1.55 26.47
N CYS A 39 1.42 2.77 25.99
CA CYS A 39 0.28 3.01 25.12
C CYS A 39 0.47 2.16 23.86
N ALA A 40 -0.21 1.01 23.79
CA ALA A 40 -0.37 0.33 22.53
C ALA A 40 -1.24 1.24 21.66
N SER A 41 -0.63 1.86 20.64
CA SER A 41 -1.38 2.53 19.58
C SER A 41 -2.35 1.51 19.00
N ALA A 42 -3.63 1.86 18.92
CA ALA A 42 -4.59 1.04 18.17
C ALA A 42 -4.06 0.86 16.73
N PRO A 43 -4.19 -0.33 16.12
CA PRO A 43 -3.84 -0.49 14.72
C PRO A 43 -4.64 0.52 13.88
N PRO A 44 -4.06 1.07 12.80
CA PRO A 44 -4.79 1.96 11.91
C PRO A 44 -6.09 1.27 11.47
N THR A 45 -7.20 2.01 11.52
CA THR A 45 -8.48 1.50 11.05
C THR A 45 -8.36 1.29 9.54
N PRO A 46 -8.77 0.13 8.99
CA PRO A 46 -8.72 -0.09 7.54
C PRO A 46 -9.47 1.01 6.80
N ASP A 47 -8.89 1.56 5.75
CA ASP A 47 -9.57 2.48 4.85
C ASP A 47 -10.84 1.80 4.30
N PRO A 48 -12.06 2.28 4.66
CA PRO A 48 -13.30 1.62 4.26
C PRO A 48 -13.58 1.71 2.75
N TYR A 49 -12.81 2.53 2.02
CA TYR A 49 -12.95 2.73 0.58
C TYR A 49 -11.99 1.86 -0.23
N ARG A 50 -10.95 1.30 0.42
CA ARG A 50 -10.01 0.35 -0.19
C ARG A 50 -10.68 -1.01 -0.36
N LEU A 51 -10.54 -1.58 -1.54
CA LEU A 51 -11.01 -2.93 -1.86
C LEU A 51 -9.89 -3.94 -1.67
N GLU A 52 -10.26 -5.22 -1.59
CA GLU A 52 -9.28 -6.30 -1.57
C GLU A 52 -8.80 -6.66 -2.99
N PRO A 53 -7.52 -6.97 -3.18
CA PRO A 53 -7.02 -7.49 -4.45
C PRO A 53 -7.70 -8.80 -4.85
N PRO A 54 -7.83 -9.09 -6.16
CA PRO A 54 -8.32 -10.38 -6.62
C PRO A 54 -7.42 -11.54 -6.10
N PRO A 55 -7.99 -12.71 -5.77
CA PRO A 55 -7.22 -13.87 -5.29
C PRO A 55 -6.09 -14.33 -6.23
N GLU A 56 -6.26 -14.12 -7.54
CA GLU A 56 -5.26 -14.45 -8.55
C GLU A 56 -3.97 -13.65 -8.37
N THR A 57 -4.04 -12.43 -7.85
CA THR A 57 -2.87 -11.59 -7.56
C THR A 57 -1.93 -12.24 -6.55
N PHE A 58 -2.46 -12.94 -5.54
CA PHE A 58 -1.63 -13.67 -4.58
C PHE A 58 -1.18 -15.03 -5.10
N SER A 59 -1.99 -15.65 -5.96
CA SER A 59 -1.68 -16.97 -6.53
C SER A 59 -0.60 -16.92 -7.61
N ALA A 60 -0.44 -15.77 -8.27
CA ALA A 60 0.61 -15.48 -9.24
C ALA A 60 1.14 -14.04 -9.04
N PRO A 61 1.93 -13.79 -7.97
CA PRO A 61 2.33 -12.44 -7.60
C PRO A 61 3.27 -11.81 -8.62
N LEU A 62 2.92 -10.60 -9.04
CA LEU A 62 3.67 -9.78 -9.97
C LEU A 62 4.13 -8.50 -9.23
N PRO A 63 5.32 -8.48 -8.63
CA PRO A 63 5.81 -7.29 -7.93
C PRO A 63 6.14 -6.18 -8.95
N PHE A 64 5.93 -4.91 -8.58
CA PHE A 64 6.36 -3.77 -9.38
C PHE A 64 7.08 -2.72 -8.52
N GLY A 65 8.14 -2.10 -9.04
CA GLY A 65 8.85 -1.00 -8.38
C GLY A 65 8.60 0.38 -9.01
N ALA A 66 7.80 0.44 -10.08
CA ALA A 66 7.42 1.67 -10.75
C ALA A 66 6.06 1.49 -11.44
N HIS A 67 5.34 2.58 -11.68
CA HIS A 67 4.03 2.57 -12.34
C HIS A 67 3.91 3.69 -13.38
N ASN A 68 2.94 3.55 -14.28
CA ASN A 68 2.45 4.65 -15.09
C ASN A 68 1.21 5.25 -14.42
N PHE A 69 0.96 6.53 -14.65
CA PHE A 69 -0.19 7.22 -14.07
C PHE A 69 -1.03 7.92 -15.13
N TRP A 70 -2.34 7.88 -14.92
CA TRP A 70 -3.37 8.44 -15.77
C TRP A 70 -4.45 9.11 -14.92
N GLY A 71 -4.86 10.33 -15.30
CA GLY A 71 -6.03 10.99 -14.74
C GLY A 71 -7.19 11.00 -15.74
N TYR A 72 -8.39 10.71 -15.25
CA TYR A 72 -9.63 10.82 -16.03
C TYR A 72 -10.67 11.64 -15.27
N CYS A 73 -11.34 12.52 -16.00
CA CYS A 73 -12.40 13.37 -15.49
C CYS A 73 -13.62 13.22 -16.39
N PHE A 74 -14.71 12.72 -15.82
CA PHE A 74 -16.00 12.50 -16.48
C PHE A 74 -17.10 13.20 -15.71
N SER A 75 -18.12 13.68 -16.41
CA SER A 75 -19.31 14.25 -15.79
C SER A 75 -18.95 15.33 -14.76
N VAL A 76 -17.94 16.15 -15.05
CA VAL A 76 -17.47 17.24 -14.17
C VAL A 76 -17.25 18.49 -15.00
N THR A 77 -17.50 19.65 -14.38
CA THR A 77 -17.37 20.95 -15.03
C THR A 77 -16.01 21.60 -14.78
N ASP A 78 -15.22 21.05 -13.86
CA ASP A 78 -13.85 21.47 -13.52
C ASP A 78 -13.16 20.30 -12.83
N CYS A 79 -11.88 20.05 -13.10
CA CYS A 79 -11.19 18.87 -12.57
C CYS A 79 -9.68 19.02 -12.66
N HIS A 80 -9.01 18.91 -11.51
CA HIS A 80 -7.57 18.86 -11.35
C HIS A 80 -7.22 17.56 -10.62
N ILE A 81 -6.21 16.85 -11.14
CA ILE A 81 -5.70 15.61 -10.57
C ILE A 81 -4.19 15.77 -10.51
N GLU A 82 -3.67 16.27 -9.40
CA GLU A 82 -2.24 16.50 -9.22
C GLU A 82 -1.56 15.26 -8.67
N TYR A 83 -0.53 14.78 -9.36
CA TYR A 83 0.30 13.68 -8.92
C TYR A 83 1.70 13.76 -9.55
N ASP A 84 2.74 13.39 -8.81
CA ASP A 84 4.14 13.50 -9.26
C ASP A 84 4.51 14.88 -9.84
N LYS A 85 3.92 15.96 -9.28
CA LYS A 85 4.09 17.36 -9.73
C LYS A 85 3.47 17.70 -11.09
N PHE A 86 2.67 16.81 -11.67
CA PHE A 86 1.89 17.06 -12.89
C PHE A 86 0.40 17.11 -12.56
N ASP A 87 -0.34 17.93 -13.31
CA ASP A 87 -1.80 17.93 -13.28
C ASP A 87 -2.34 17.12 -14.48
N PHE A 88 -3.14 16.11 -14.18
CA PHE A 88 -3.78 15.20 -15.13
C PHE A 88 -5.28 15.49 -15.31
N GLY A 89 -5.75 16.64 -14.81
CA GLY A 89 -7.11 17.13 -14.95
C GLY A 89 -7.59 17.28 -16.40
N ALA A 90 -8.88 17.57 -16.56
CA ALA A 90 -9.48 17.74 -17.88
C ALA A 90 -8.94 19.01 -18.56
N PHE A 91 -8.33 18.84 -19.74
CA PHE A 91 -8.13 19.95 -20.66
C PHE A 91 -9.49 20.39 -21.20
N LYS A 92 -10.02 21.53 -20.74
CA LYS A 92 -11.16 22.17 -21.39
C LYS A 92 -10.76 22.53 -22.81
N SER A 93 -11.63 22.23 -23.78
CA SER A 93 -11.41 22.69 -25.14
C SER A 93 -11.60 24.20 -25.16
N ASP A 94 -10.62 24.95 -25.66
CA ASP A 94 -10.76 26.40 -25.88
C ASP A 94 -11.98 26.73 -26.77
N ASN A 95 -12.40 25.78 -27.61
CA ASN A 95 -13.53 25.94 -28.53
C ASN A 95 -14.87 25.54 -27.92
N ASP A 96 -14.88 24.80 -26.81
CA ASP A 96 -16.09 24.38 -26.10
C ASP A 96 -15.80 24.26 -24.59
N PRO A 97 -15.80 25.38 -23.86
CA PRO A 97 -15.49 25.42 -22.44
C PRO A 97 -16.59 24.77 -21.56
N GLU A 98 -17.76 24.53 -22.13
CA GLU A 98 -18.88 23.84 -21.47
C GLU A 98 -18.89 22.33 -21.75
N PHE A 99 -18.03 21.85 -22.66
CA PHE A 99 -17.93 20.44 -22.95
C PHE A 99 -17.52 19.64 -21.71
N VAL A 100 -18.35 18.66 -21.38
CA VAL A 100 -18.06 17.68 -20.34
C VAL A 100 -17.95 16.31 -20.96
N PHE A 101 -16.87 15.60 -20.63
CA PHE A 101 -16.71 14.21 -21.05
C PHE A 101 -17.77 13.33 -20.38
N PRO A 102 -18.58 12.57 -21.12
CA PRO A 102 -19.56 11.69 -20.51
C PRO A 102 -18.87 10.51 -19.82
N ALA A 103 -19.53 9.97 -18.78
CA ALA A 103 -19.09 8.75 -18.10
C ALA A 103 -18.74 7.61 -19.10
N PRO A 104 -17.69 6.83 -18.84
CA PRO A 104 -17.31 5.74 -19.71
C PRO A 104 -18.40 4.68 -19.72
N ARG A 105 -18.80 4.23 -20.92
CA ARG A 105 -19.83 3.18 -21.08
C ARG A 105 -19.24 1.78 -21.04
N THR A 106 -17.93 1.64 -21.28
CA THR A 106 -17.17 0.39 -21.31
C THR A 106 -15.70 0.66 -21.00
N ASP A 107 -14.92 -0.36 -20.57
CA ASP A 107 -13.46 -0.25 -20.38
C ASP A 107 -12.71 0.22 -21.64
N LYS A 108 -13.28 0.00 -22.83
CA LYS A 108 -12.70 0.49 -24.10
C LYS A 108 -12.72 2.02 -24.17
N HIS A 109 -13.55 2.70 -23.37
CA HIS A 109 -13.59 4.16 -23.32
C HIS A 109 -12.29 4.76 -22.81
N TYR A 110 -11.68 4.21 -21.76
CA TYR A 110 -10.38 4.70 -21.24
C TYR A 110 -9.28 4.74 -22.30
N ARG A 111 -9.31 3.79 -23.24
CA ARG A 111 -8.32 3.71 -24.34
C ARG A 111 -8.50 4.78 -25.43
N ARG A 112 -9.67 5.45 -25.49
CA ARG A 112 -9.99 6.44 -26.52
C ARG A 112 -9.73 7.87 -26.07
N PHE A 113 -9.50 8.09 -24.77
CA PHE A 113 -9.24 9.41 -24.22
C PHE A 113 -7.76 9.75 -24.29
N LEU A 114 -7.46 10.92 -24.87
CA LEU A 114 -6.15 11.55 -24.88
C LEU A 114 -5.90 12.23 -23.52
N SER A 115 -5.92 11.48 -22.43
CA SER A 115 -5.42 11.99 -21.16
C SER A 115 -3.89 11.97 -21.19
N PHE A 116 -3.27 12.99 -20.62
CA PHE A 116 -1.83 12.98 -20.36
C PHE A 116 -1.47 11.72 -19.54
N ARG A 117 -0.37 11.08 -19.88
CA ARG A 117 0.18 9.94 -19.13
C ARG A 117 1.60 10.29 -18.72
N GLN A 118 1.92 9.99 -17.48
CA GLN A 118 3.29 9.91 -17.00
C GLN A 118 3.70 8.44 -16.88
N THR A 119 4.91 8.11 -17.32
CA THR A 119 5.40 6.72 -17.36
C THR A 119 6.62 6.53 -16.46
N GLY A 120 6.70 5.38 -15.80
CA GLY A 120 7.89 4.98 -15.05
C GLY A 120 8.14 5.77 -13.77
N ILE A 121 7.06 6.17 -13.08
CA ILE A 121 7.13 6.82 -11.76
C ILE A 121 7.62 5.77 -10.75
N PRO A 122 8.78 5.97 -10.08
CA PRO A 122 9.31 5.02 -9.13
C PRO A 122 8.50 5.01 -7.82
N ASN A 123 8.26 3.83 -7.26
CA ASN A 123 7.46 3.62 -6.04
C ASN A 123 6.15 4.44 -6.08
N PHE A 124 5.93 5.29 -5.07
CA PHE A 124 4.84 6.25 -4.96
C PHE A 124 5.42 7.57 -4.43
N PRO A 125 5.27 8.70 -5.15
CA PRO A 125 5.43 10.05 -4.62
C PRO A 125 4.39 10.38 -3.54
N GLU A 126 4.35 11.65 -3.14
CA GLU A 126 3.32 12.20 -2.25
C GLU A 126 1.89 11.91 -2.77
N PRO A 127 0.88 11.84 -1.87
CA PRO A 127 -0.51 11.58 -2.23
C PRO A 127 -1.00 12.43 -3.40
N ALA A 128 -1.83 11.81 -4.24
CA ALA A 128 -2.50 12.52 -5.32
C ALA A 128 -3.53 13.49 -4.73
N ARG A 129 -3.51 14.75 -5.17
CA ARG A 129 -4.48 15.77 -4.74
C ARG A 129 -5.49 16.03 -5.83
N LEU A 130 -6.76 15.86 -5.51
CA LEU A 130 -7.85 16.05 -6.44
C LEU A 130 -8.69 17.24 -6.00
N SER A 131 -9.06 18.08 -6.96
CA SER A 131 -10.11 19.08 -6.79
C SER A 131 -11.00 19.11 -8.03
N TRP A 132 -12.31 19.12 -7.85
CA TRP A 132 -13.24 19.10 -8.98
C TRP A 132 -14.58 19.73 -8.65
N LYS A 133 -15.38 19.96 -9.69
CA LYS A 133 -16.75 20.47 -9.60
C LYS A 133 -17.72 19.51 -10.28
N SER A 134 -18.62 18.90 -9.51
CA SER A 134 -19.67 17.99 -10.00
C SER A 134 -20.67 18.71 -10.91
N LEU A 135 -21.55 17.97 -11.61
CA LEU A 135 -22.51 18.55 -12.55
C LEU A 135 -23.52 19.48 -11.87
N ASP A 136 -23.86 19.21 -10.61
CA ASP A 136 -24.71 20.07 -9.80
C ASP A 136 -23.99 21.34 -9.29
N GLY A 137 -22.72 21.50 -9.64
CA GLY A 137 -21.91 22.67 -9.35
C GLY A 137 -21.23 22.67 -7.97
N VAL A 138 -21.35 21.60 -7.19
CA VAL A 138 -20.66 21.48 -5.89
C VAL A 138 -19.17 21.21 -6.11
N ARG A 139 -18.31 21.87 -5.31
CA ARG A 139 -16.86 21.64 -5.30
C ARG A 139 -16.48 20.57 -4.28
N HIS A 140 -15.53 19.74 -4.66
CA HIS A 140 -15.01 18.64 -3.86
C HIS A 140 -13.50 18.62 -3.90
N GLU A 141 -12.89 18.09 -2.84
CA GLU A 141 -11.45 17.89 -2.71
C GLU A 141 -11.20 16.57 -2.00
N VAL A 142 -10.13 15.85 -2.40
CA VAL A 142 -9.66 14.66 -1.70
C VAL A 142 -8.17 14.42 -1.97
N GLU A 143 -7.47 13.88 -0.97
CA GLU A 143 -6.14 13.32 -1.13
C GLU A 143 -6.21 11.79 -1.16
N ILE A 144 -5.46 11.18 -2.08
CA ILE A 144 -5.42 9.72 -2.26
C ILE A 144 -3.98 9.26 -2.16
N ASP A 145 -3.69 8.48 -1.12
CA ASP A 145 -2.39 7.84 -0.94
C ASP A 145 -2.34 6.50 -1.69
N LEU A 146 -1.68 6.50 -2.86
CA LEU A 146 -1.49 5.29 -3.65
C LEU A 146 -0.54 4.28 -2.98
N ALA A 147 0.36 4.74 -2.11
CA ALA A 147 1.24 3.87 -1.33
C ALA A 147 0.45 3.10 -0.26
N GLU A 148 -0.61 3.69 0.28
CA GLU A 148 -1.52 3.01 1.20
C GLU A 148 -2.39 1.97 0.46
N ILE A 149 -2.96 2.35 -0.69
CA ILE A 149 -3.82 1.45 -1.48
C ILE A 149 -3.03 0.23 -1.97
N PHE A 150 -1.86 0.47 -2.57
CA PHE A 150 -0.99 -0.55 -3.16
C PHE A 150 0.25 -0.84 -2.30
N ASN A 151 0.07 -0.93 -0.99
CA ASN A 151 1.15 -1.18 -0.02
C ASN A 151 1.88 -2.51 -0.25
N ASP A 152 1.24 -3.47 -0.93
CA ASP A 152 1.80 -4.77 -1.29
C ASP A 152 2.73 -4.69 -2.51
N GLN A 153 2.69 -3.59 -3.27
CA GLN A 153 3.40 -3.39 -4.53
C GLN A 153 3.21 -4.57 -5.51
N LEU A 154 2.01 -5.16 -5.52
CA LEU A 154 1.63 -6.22 -6.44
C LEU A 154 0.73 -5.68 -7.55
N ILE A 155 0.91 -6.18 -8.77
CA ILE A 155 -0.01 -5.89 -9.86
C ILE A 155 -1.32 -6.64 -9.61
N TRP A 156 -2.40 -5.89 -9.38
CA TRP A 156 -3.73 -6.45 -9.19
C TRP A 156 -4.31 -6.94 -10.53
N HIS A 157 -4.72 -8.22 -10.60
CA HIS A 157 -5.19 -8.83 -11.85
C HIS A 157 -6.09 -10.03 -11.61
N ARG A 158 -6.84 -10.43 -12.64
CA ARG A 158 -7.76 -11.59 -12.61
C ARG A 158 -7.34 -12.72 -13.55
N VAL A 159 -6.05 -12.80 -13.92
CA VAL A 159 -5.53 -13.86 -14.80
C VAL A 159 -5.21 -15.11 -13.97
N PRO A 160 -5.86 -16.25 -14.22
CA PRO A 160 -5.54 -17.49 -13.53
C PRO A 160 -4.08 -17.91 -13.75
N PRO A 161 -3.37 -18.41 -12.72
CA PRO A 161 -1.97 -18.81 -12.83
C PRO A 161 -1.71 -19.83 -13.96
N ASP A 162 -2.61 -20.80 -14.14
CA ASP A 162 -2.51 -21.84 -15.19
C ASP A 162 -2.70 -21.30 -16.61
N ASN A 163 -3.14 -20.05 -16.76
CA ASN A 163 -3.34 -19.37 -18.03
C ASN A 163 -2.36 -18.21 -18.24
N MET A 164 -1.50 -17.90 -17.25
CA MET A 164 -0.53 -16.82 -17.34
C MET A 164 0.74 -17.30 -18.04
N LYS A 165 1.19 -16.60 -19.09
CA LYS A 165 2.53 -16.84 -19.64
C LYS A 165 3.58 -16.26 -18.71
N ARG A 166 4.74 -16.91 -18.62
CA ARG A 166 5.91 -16.30 -17.98
C ARG A 166 6.47 -15.20 -18.90
N PHE A 167 6.20 -13.94 -18.57
CA PHE A 167 6.54 -12.79 -19.42
C PHE A 167 7.59 -11.84 -18.83
N TYR A 168 8.00 -12.08 -17.59
CA TYR A 168 9.08 -11.35 -16.94
C TYR A 168 9.95 -12.33 -16.15
N SER A 169 11.18 -11.91 -15.87
CA SER A 169 12.11 -12.61 -15.00
C SER A 169 12.96 -11.58 -14.29
N GLY A 170 12.86 -11.52 -12.97
CA GLY A 170 13.56 -10.53 -12.16
C GLY A 170 12.75 -10.09 -10.94
N PRO A 171 13.27 -9.12 -10.17
CA PRO A 171 12.63 -8.65 -8.95
C PRO A 171 11.37 -7.80 -9.19
N SER A 172 11.17 -7.29 -10.42
CA SER A 172 10.04 -6.45 -10.79
C SER A 172 9.50 -6.84 -12.16
N ALA A 173 8.18 -6.91 -12.27
CA ALA A 173 7.46 -6.91 -13.54
C ALA A 173 7.51 -5.50 -14.18
N PRO A 174 7.17 -5.38 -15.48
CA PRO A 174 7.00 -4.07 -16.11
C PRO A 174 5.93 -3.23 -15.40
N PRO A 175 6.04 -1.88 -15.44
CA PRO A 175 5.13 -0.99 -14.73
C PRO A 175 3.66 -1.21 -15.10
N PRO A 176 2.75 -1.40 -14.12
CA PRO A 176 1.32 -1.34 -14.38
C PRO A 176 0.88 0.10 -14.68
N ASP A 177 -0.31 0.23 -15.24
CA ASP A 177 -1.00 1.52 -15.30
C ASP A 177 -1.90 1.67 -14.07
N ILE A 178 -1.75 2.77 -13.35
CA ILE A 178 -2.66 3.22 -12.29
C ILE A 178 -3.47 4.39 -12.83
N PHE A 179 -4.77 4.37 -12.55
CA PHE A 179 -5.73 5.36 -13.00
C PHE A 179 -6.44 5.97 -11.81
N ILE A 180 -6.55 7.29 -11.79
CA ILE A 180 -7.51 7.98 -10.95
C ILE A 180 -8.60 8.52 -11.86
N GLU A 181 -9.83 8.06 -11.62
CA GLU A 181 -11.02 8.53 -12.30
C GLU A 181 -11.88 9.36 -11.34
N VAL A 182 -12.20 10.58 -11.75
CA VAL A 182 -13.28 11.39 -11.18
C VAL A 182 -14.48 11.30 -12.12
N ASN A 183 -15.62 10.87 -11.61
CA ASN A 183 -16.88 10.77 -12.34
C ASN A 183 -18.03 11.37 -11.53
N ASP A 184 -18.38 12.62 -11.83
CA ASP A 184 -19.34 13.44 -11.08
C ASP A 184 -19.00 13.49 -9.58
N ARG A 185 -19.69 12.69 -8.75
CA ARG A 185 -19.49 12.60 -7.30
C ARG A 185 -18.72 11.36 -6.85
N THR A 186 -18.21 10.56 -7.78
CA THR A 186 -17.48 9.32 -7.46
C THR A 186 -16.03 9.46 -7.87
N VAL A 187 -15.12 9.01 -7.02
CA VAL A 187 -13.70 8.87 -7.34
C VAL A 187 -13.32 7.40 -7.26
N ASN A 188 -12.63 6.91 -8.29
CA ASN A 188 -12.17 5.53 -8.40
C ASN A 188 -10.64 5.50 -8.61
N VAL A 189 -9.97 4.57 -7.94
CA VAL A 189 -8.58 4.20 -8.26
C VAL A 189 -8.61 2.81 -8.89
N LEU A 190 -8.07 2.71 -10.10
CA LEU A 190 -8.02 1.46 -10.85
C LEU A 190 -6.57 1.11 -11.18
N MET A 191 -6.30 -0.18 -11.32
CA MET A 191 -5.04 -0.70 -11.87
C MET A 191 -5.34 -1.53 -13.12
N ALA A 192 -4.47 -1.46 -14.11
CA ALA A 192 -4.47 -2.39 -15.23
C ALA A 192 -3.05 -2.73 -15.67
N MET A 193 -2.85 -3.96 -16.14
CA MET A 193 -1.60 -4.41 -16.72
C MET A 193 -1.86 -5.30 -17.93
N PHE A 194 -1.00 -5.19 -18.94
CA PHE A 194 -0.97 -6.13 -20.04
C PHE A 194 -0.34 -7.45 -19.57
N ILE A 195 -1.16 -8.48 -19.36
CA ILE A 195 -0.72 -9.80 -18.94
C ILE A 195 -0.91 -10.78 -20.10
N PRO A 196 0.17 -11.30 -20.70
CA PRO A 196 0.07 -12.30 -21.76
C PRO A 196 -0.52 -13.61 -21.24
N THR A 197 -1.45 -14.20 -22.01
CA THR A 197 -2.15 -15.44 -21.66
C THR A 197 -1.79 -16.60 -22.58
N LEU A 198 -1.92 -17.82 -22.07
CA LEU A 198 -1.73 -19.06 -22.84
C LEU A 198 -2.92 -19.31 -23.77
N ARG A 199 -4.13 -19.05 -23.30
CA ARG A 199 -5.39 -19.22 -24.04
C ARG A 199 -5.90 -17.86 -24.52
N ALA A 200 -6.58 -17.85 -25.67
CA ALA A 200 -7.23 -16.66 -26.20
C ALA A 200 -8.43 -16.24 -25.32
N ARG A 201 -8.85 -14.98 -25.44
CA ARG A 201 -10.04 -14.50 -24.74
C ARG A 201 -11.31 -15.10 -25.34
N GLN A 202 -12.33 -15.29 -24.50
CA GLN A 202 -13.63 -15.81 -24.95
C GLN A 202 -14.36 -14.83 -25.88
N ASP A 203 -14.21 -13.52 -25.66
CA ASP A 203 -14.82 -12.46 -26.46
C ASP A 203 -13.96 -12.04 -27.67
N ASN A 204 -12.73 -12.56 -27.79
CA ASN A 204 -11.82 -12.29 -28.90
C ASN A 204 -10.76 -13.39 -29.01
N ASP A 205 -11.00 -14.35 -29.89
CA ASP A 205 -10.17 -15.54 -30.16
C ASP A 205 -8.76 -15.22 -30.69
N ARG A 206 -8.50 -13.98 -31.12
CA ARG A 206 -7.18 -13.51 -31.58
C ARG A 206 -6.37 -12.80 -30.49
N SER A 207 -6.94 -12.60 -29.30
CA SER A 207 -6.30 -11.87 -28.20
C SER A 207 -5.72 -12.83 -27.16
N PHE A 208 -4.39 -12.92 -27.11
CA PHE A 208 -3.63 -13.74 -26.15
C PHE A 208 -3.06 -12.90 -24.99
N HIS A 209 -3.87 -11.98 -24.50
CA HIS A 209 -3.54 -11.17 -23.32
C HIS A 209 -4.82 -10.73 -22.62
N ARG A 210 -4.67 -10.34 -21.35
CA ARG A 210 -5.68 -9.62 -20.58
C ARG A 210 -5.12 -8.26 -20.18
N ARG A 211 -6.02 -7.27 -20.11
CA ARG A 211 -5.75 -5.93 -19.57
C ARG A 211 -7.05 -5.44 -18.96
N ASP A 212 -7.43 -6.12 -17.88
CA ASP A 212 -8.64 -5.78 -17.14
C ASP A 212 -8.34 -4.60 -16.23
N PHE A 213 -9.32 -3.73 -16.05
CA PHE A 213 -9.28 -2.74 -14.98
C PHE A 213 -9.74 -3.40 -13.68
N VAL A 214 -8.90 -3.30 -12.65
CA VAL A 214 -9.20 -3.77 -11.30
C VAL A 214 -9.42 -2.54 -10.42
N LEU A 215 -10.62 -2.39 -9.89
CA LEU A 215 -10.96 -1.33 -8.95
C LEU A 215 -10.27 -1.63 -7.62
N ALA A 216 -9.47 -0.69 -7.15
CA ALA A 216 -8.70 -0.81 -5.91
C ALA A 216 -9.25 0.07 -4.79
N TRP A 217 -9.90 1.17 -5.15
CA TRP A 217 -10.46 2.10 -4.20
C TRP A 217 -11.64 2.85 -4.82
N THR A 218 -12.69 3.11 -4.04
CA THR A 218 -13.83 3.90 -4.52
C THR A 218 -14.51 4.67 -3.40
N LYS A 219 -14.83 5.94 -3.65
CA LYS A 219 -15.56 6.80 -2.71
C LYS A 219 -16.55 7.69 -3.45
N ARG A 220 -17.70 7.89 -2.84
CA ARG A 220 -18.73 8.84 -3.30
C ARG A 220 -18.85 10.03 -2.34
N PHE A 221 -19.06 11.22 -2.88
CA PHE A 221 -19.14 12.51 -2.20
C PHE A 221 -20.52 13.18 -2.32
#